data_AF-A0A4S3TJ70-F1
#
_entry.id   AF-A0A4S3TJ70-F1
#
_cell.length_a   1.000
_cell.length_b   1.000
_cell.length_c   1.000
_cell.angle_alpha   90.00
_cell.angle_beta   90.00
_cell.angle_gamma   90.00
#
_symmetry.space_group_name_H-M   'P 1'
#
loop_
_entity.id
_entity.type
_entity.pdbx_description
1 polymer ?
#
loop_
_entity_poly.entity_id
_entity_poly.type
_entity_poly.pdbx_seq_one_letter_code
_entity_poly.pdbx_strand_id
1 'polypeptide(L)'
;MKARICSRRCSSSDSENRRSIITHLYRLLVLIASPSSKKSGRVYNQHGSLRRRSSSGRHERHKDLRSTADAQGTDLEERDILLIRTGAVARLQDPGAEWDPLNEPGLRFSEELVWWLYEMDIPMIGPDNLAVEKVNQEIDGTEYVIPLHGVTLRDLGVYLNEILWLDDLAASCATDGIYEVLYTAAPLHMERATGAPINSLVLKAH
;
A
#
# COMPACT_ATOMS: atom_id res chain seq x y z
N MET A 1 0.69 -5.06 25.53
CA MET A 1 0.79 -3.75 26.18
C MET A 1 0.47 -2.70 25.10
N LYS A 2 -0.75 -2.14 25.07
CA LYS A 2 -1.19 -1.23 24.00
C LYS A 2 -0.54 0.14 24.19
N ALA A 3 0.38 0.53 23.30
CA ALA A 3 0.91 1.89 23.27
C ALA A 3 -0.16 2.82 22.68
N ARG A 4 -0.85 3.57 23.54
CA ARG A 4 -1.72 4.68 23.11
C ARG A 4 -0.85 5.91 22.93
N ILE A 5 -0.52 6.25 21.68
CA ILE A 5 0.18 7.50 21.36
C ILE A 5 -0.87 8.54 20.96
N CYS A 6 -0.85 9.67 21.67
CA CYS A 6 -1.83 10.74 21.60
C CYS A 6 -1.54 11.65 20.41
N SER A 7 -2.31 11.55 19.32
CA SER A 7 -2.33 12.56 18.26
C SER A 7 -3.27 13.71 18.65
N ARG A 8 -2.84 14.61 19.55
CA ARG A 8 -3.54 15.89 19.71
C ARG A 8 -3.29 16.73 18.46
N ARG A 9 -4.36 17.06 17.72
CA ARG A 9 -4.37 18.13 16.71
C ARG A 9 -3.77 19.39 17.33
N CYS A 10 -2.67 19.88 16.77
CA CYS A 10 -2.10 21.16 17.17
C CYS A 10 -3.07 22.28 16.81
N SER A 11 -3.63 22.94 17.82
CA SER A 11 -4.28 24.25 17.64
C SER A 11 -3.20 25.32 17.43
N SER A 12 -3.49 26.27 16.55
CA SER A 12 -2.57 27.19 15.88
C SER A 12 -1.96 28.32 16.73
N SER A 13 -1.64 28.11 18.02
CA SER A 13 -1.18 29.20 18.90
C SER A 13 0.23 29.08 19.50
N ASP A 14 0.94 27.95 19.38
CA ASP A 14 2.26 27.80 20.02
C ASP A 14 3.40 27.77 19.01
N SER A 15 3.98 28.95 18.77
CA SER A 15 5.02 29.17 17.75
C SER A 15 6.46 28.80 18.19
N GLU A 16 6.68 28.33 19.42
CA GLU A 16 8.02 28.15 19.99
C GLU A 16 8.48 26.69 20.22
N ASN A 17 7.68 25.67 19.90
CA ASN A 17 8.04 24.26 20.18
C ASN A 17 8.38 23.41 18.93
N ARG A 18 9.14 23.97 17.97
CA ARG A 18 9.57 23.28 16.74
C ARG A 18 10.76 22.34 16.93
N ARG A 19 10.68 21.43 17.91
CA ARG A 19 11.64 20.32 18.06
C ARG A 19 10.88 19.03 18.41
N SER A 20 9.94 18.65 17.55
CA SER A 20 9.41 17.30 17.57
C SER A 20 9.97 16.58 16.35
N ILE A 21 10.99 15.74 16.57
CA ILE A 21 11.23 14.61 15.67
C ILE A 21 9.98 13.75 15.83
N ILE A 22 9.11 13.83 14.83
CA ILE A 22 7.90 13.04 14.80
C ILE A 22 8.29 11.62 14.40
N THR A 23 8.81 10.85 15.36
CA THR A 23 8.90 9.39 15.24
C THR A 23 7.52 8.84 15.53
N HIS A 24 6.67 8.74 14.50
CA HIS A 24 5.41 8.05 14.69
C HIS A 24 5.66 6.54 14.75
N LEU A 25 5.49 5.96 15.93
CA LEU A 25 5.43 4.52 16.13
C LEU A 25 3.98 4.09 15.92
N TYR A 26 3.67 3.51 14.78
CA TYR A 26 2.36 2.92 14.50
C TYR A 26 2.44 1.39 14.62
N ARG A 27 1.36 0.77 15.11
CA ARG A 27 1.13 -0.66 14.91
C ARG A 27 0.94 -0.85 13.40
N LEU A 28 1.68 -1.78 12.81
CA LEU A 28 1.63 -2.02 11.37
C LEU A 28 0.88 -3.32 11.13
N LEU A 29 -0.05 -3.28 10.20
CA LEU A 29 -0.48 -4.46 9.47
C LEU A 29 -0.16 -4.23 7.98
N VAL A 30 0.13 -5.28 7.26
CA VAL A 30 -0.42 -5.60 5.93
C VAL A 30 0.66 -6.38 5.18
N LEU A 31 0.22 -7.51 4.64
CA LEU A 31 0.90 -8.11 3.51
C LEU A 31 -0.14 -8.64 2.55
N ILE A 32 -0.71 -7.75 1.74
CA ILE A 32 -1.66 -8.16 0.72
C ILE A 32 -0.87 -8.78 -0.42
N ALA A 33 -0.76 -10.10 -0.42
CA ALA A 33 -0.35 -10.89 -1.57
C ALA A 33 -1.41 -11.97 -1.81
N SER A 34 -2.10 -11.92 -2.96
CA SER A 34 -2.86 -13.08 -3.40
C SER A 34 -1.89 -14.26 -3.62
N PRO A 35 -2.21 -15.51 -3.24
CA PRO A 35 -1.28 -16.65 -3.24
C PRO A 35 -0.83 -17.16 -4.63
N SER A 36 -0.83 -16.33 -5.67
CA SER A 36 -0.66 -16.81 -7.04
C SER A 36 0.31 -15.95 -7.86
N SER A 37 1.60 -16.05 -7.53
CA SER A 37 2.65 -16.12 -8.55
C SER A 37 2.69 -17.49 -9.23
N LYS A 38 1.54 -18.19 -9.39
CA LYS A 38 1.47 -19.40 -10.20
C LYS A 38 1.93 -19.02 -11.61
N LYS A 39 3.13 -19.49 -11.94
CA LYS A 39 3.66 -19.66 -13.30
C LYS A 39 2.51 -19.83 -14.27
N SER A 40 2.50 -19.01 -15.32
CA SER A 40 1.56 -19.04 -16.44
C SER A 40 1.03 -20.46 -16.74
N GLY A 41 -0.08 -20.84 -16.12
CA GLY A 41 -0.74 -22.11 -16.32
C GLY A 41 -1.86 -21.92 -17.32
N ARG A 42 -1.76 -22.57 -18.49
CA ARG A 42 -2.83 -22.58 -19.49
C ARG A 42 -4.05 -23.29 -18.89
N VAL A 43 -5.17 -22.57 -18.76
CA VAL A 43 -6.48 -23.16 -18.45
C VAL A 43 -7.30 -23.14 -19.73
N TYR A 44 -7.64 -24.32 -20.24
CA TYR A 44 -8.53 -24.48 -21.39
C TYR A 44 -9.99 -24.44 -20.91
N ASN A 45 -10.87 -23.77 -21.67
CA ASN A 45 -12.32 -23.91 -21.52
C ASN A 45 -12.85 -24.99 -22.48
N GLN A 46 -14.10 -25.39 -22.27
CA GLN A 46 -14.78 -26.49 -22.98
C GLN A 46 -15.05 -26.20 -24.48
N HIS A 47 -14.58 -25.07 -25.00
CA HIS A 47 -14.79 -24.59 -26.36
C HIS A 47 -13.50 -24.22 -27.10
N GLY A 48 -12.32 -24.62 -26.60
CA GLY A 48 -11.06 -24.57 -27.36
C GLY A 48 -10.54 -23.17 -27.73
N SER A 49 -11.09 -22.09 -27.18
CA SER A 49 -10.57 -20.73 -27.41
C SER A 49 -9.54 -20.34 -26.35
N LEU A 50 -8.32 -20.00 -26.79
CA LEU A 50 -7.25 -19.45 -25.97
C LEU A 50 -7.64 -18.04 -25.50
N ARG A 51 -8.28 -17.90 -24.34
CA ARG A 51 -8.24 -16.64 -23.59
C ARG A 51 -6.96 -16.62 -22.74
N ARG A 52 -5.93 -15.89 -23.20
CA ARG A 52 -4.86 -15.42 -22.32
C ARG A 52 -5.53 -14.59 -21.22
N ARG A 53 -5.59 -15.11 -19.99
CA ARG A 53 -5.87 -14.27 -18.83
C ARG A 53 -4.56 -13.54 -18.56
N SER A 54 -4.41 -12.33 -19.10
CA SER A 54 -3.24 -11.52 -18.76
C SER A 54 -3.27 -11.24 -17.26
N SER A 55 -2.11 -11.33 -16.61
CA SER A 55 -1.91 -10.86 -15.24
C SER A 55 -1.98 -9.34 -15.13
N SER A 56 -2.10 -8.62 -16.26
CA SER A 56 -2.25 -7.17 -16.35
C SER A 56 -3.72 -6.77 -16.10
N GLY A 57 -4.04 -6.35 -14.87
CA GLY A 57 -5.37 -5.78 -14.57
C GLY A 57 -6.12 -6.46 -13.43
N ARG A 58 -5.42 -7.01 -12.42
CA ARG A 58 -6.06 -7.20 -11.11
C ARG A 58 -6.10 -5.82 -10.43
N HIS A 59 -7.25 -5.50 -9.87
CA HIS A 59 -7.55 -4.17 -9.33
C HIS A 59 -7.88 -4.33 -7.85
N GLU A 60 -7.17 -3.61 -6.99
CA GLU A 60 -7.31 -3.68 -5.55
C GLU A 60 -8.35 -2.66 -5.05
N ARG A 61 -9.31 -3.09 -4.23
CA ARG A 61 -10.29 -2.23 -3.53
C ARG A 61 -10.20 -2.45 -2.03
N HIS A 62 -10.82 -1.57 -1.22
CA HIS A 62 -10.86 -1.73 0.25
C HIS A 62 -11.34 -3.12 0.70
N LYS A 63 -12.28 -3.74 -0.03
CA LYS A 63 -12.77 -5.10 0.26
C LYS A 63 -11.69 -6.16 0.06
N ASP A 64 -10.85 -6.01 -0.96
CA ASP A 64 -9.73 -6.91 -1.21
C ASP A 64 -8.69 -6.79 -0.09
N LEU A 65 -8.50 -5.57 0.46
CA LEU A 65 -7.62 -5.35 1.62
C LEU A 65 -8.15 -6.11 2.86
N ARG A 66 -9.45 -5.92 3.18
CA ARG A 66 -10.11 -6.60 4.32
C ARG A 66 -10.09 -8.12 4.18
N SER A 67 -10.52 -8.64 3.03
CA SER A 67 -10.53 -10.09 2.78
C SER A 67 -9.14 -10.72 2.83
N THR A 68 -8.10 -9.95 2.50
CA THR A 68 -6.73 -10.45 2.64
C THR A 68 -6.30 -10.48 4.10
N ALA A 69 -6.58 -9.43 4.88
CA ALA A 69 -6.34 -9.41 6.31
C ALA A 69 -7.07 -10.57 7.02
N ASP A 70 -8.34 -10.82 6.66
CA ASP A 70 -9.12 -11.97 7.15
C ASP A 70 -8.43 -13.31 6.83
N ALA A 71 -7.94 -13.48 5.60
CA ALA A 71 -7.23 -14.70 5.18
C ALA A 71 -5.87 -14.89 5.88
N GLN A 72 -5.26 -13.79 6.34
CA GLN A 72 -4.03 -13.78 7.13
C GLN A 72 -4.29 -13.99 8.62
N GLY A 73 -5.56 -14.01 9.04
CA GLY A 73 -5.94 -14.08 10.45
C GLY A 73 -5.49 -12.85 11.22
N THR A 74 -5.54 -11.68 10.60
CA THR A 74 -5.09 -10.42 11.21
C THR A 74 -6.14 -9.33 11.07
N ASP A 75 -6.32 -8.53 12.12
CA ASP A 75 -7.30 -7.46 12.17
C ASP A 75 -6.68 -6.11 11.75
N LEU A 76 -7.32 -5.39 10.83
CA LEU A 76 -6.98 -4.01 10.53
C LEU A 76 -7.51 -3.09 11.62
N GLU A 77 -6.64 -2.28 12.22
CA GLU A 77 -6.99 -1.32 13.26
C GLU A 77 -6.87 0.14 12.76
N GLU A 78 -7.55 1.05 13.46
CA GLU A 78 -7.40 2.48 13.22
C GLU A 78 -5.94 2.90 13.38
N ARG A 79 -5.47 3.74 12.44
CA ARG A 79 -4.11 4.28 12.34
C ARG A 79 -3.02 3.28 11.96
N ASP A 80 -3.38 2.11 11.46
CA ASP A 80 -2.40 1.22 10.84
C ASP A 80 -1.85 1.86 9.56
N ILE A 81 -0.55 1.69 9.31
CA ILE A 81 0.05 1.95 8.00
C ILE A 81 -0.24 0.74 7.10
N LEU A 82 -0.57 0.94 5.83
CA LEU A 82 -0.88 -0.17 4.92
C LEU A 82 0.31 -0.48 4.01
N LEU A 83 0.95 -1.65 4.15
CA LEU A 83 1.97 -2.15 3.21
C LEU A 83 1.44 -3.15 2.18
N ILE A 84 1.30 -2.76 0.92
CA ILE A 84 0.56 -3.56 -0.08
C ILE A 84 1.53 -4.25 -1.08
N ARG A 85 1.52 -5.59 -1.14
CA ARG A 85 2.38 -6.36 -2.04
C ARG A 85 1.66 -6.82 -3.32
N THR A 86 1.70 -5.98 -4.33
CA THR A 86 1.27 -6.28 -5.69
C THR A 86 2.24 -7.17 -6.48
N GLY A 87 3.52 -7.18 -6.11
CA GLY A 87 4.60 -7.87 -6.83
C GLY A 87 5.13 -7.14 -8.06
N ALA A 88 4.75 -5.87 -8.27
CA ALA A 88 5.17 -5.09 -9.43
C ALA A 88 6.69 -4.83 -9.43
N VAL A 89 7.25 -4.38 -8.30
CA VAL A 89 8.71 -4.18 -8.17
C VAL A 89 9.47 -5.50 -8.27
N ALA A 90 9.00 -6.57 -7.63
CA ALA A 90 9.66 -7.88 -7.69
C ALA A 90 9.75 -8.44 -9.12
N ARG A 91 8.75 -8.16 -9.96
CA ARG A 91 8.74 -8.56 -11.38
C ARG A 91 9.92 -7.97 -12.16
N LEU A 92 10.44 -6.81 -11.77
CA LEU A 92 11.58 -6.17 -12.42
C LEU A 92 12.91 -6.93 -12.24
N GLN A 93 12.96 -7.93 -11.34
CA GLN A 93 14.13 -8.80 -11.23
C GLN A 93 14.28 -9.77 -12.40
N ASP A 94 13.22 -10.03 -13.17
CA ASP A 94 13.28 -10.83 -14.39
C ASP A 94 13.60 -9.92 -15.59
N PRO A 95 14.80 -10.01 -16.20
CA PRO A 95 15.18 -9.16 -17.34
C PRO A 95 14.29 -9.34 -18.57
N GLY A 96 13.55 -10.46 -18.66
CA GLY A 96 12.60 -10.75 -19.73
C GLY A 96 11.16 -10.33 -19.43
N ALA A 97 10.88 -9.80 -18.24
CA ALA A 97 9.54 -9.39 -17.88
C ALA A 97 9.15 -8.11 -18.61
N GLU A 98 8.05 -8.18 -19.37
CA GLU A 98 7.38 -6.97 -19.86
C GLU A 98 6.91 -6.14 -18.67
N TRP A 99 7.21 -4.85 -18.71
CA TRP A 99 6.83 -3.85 -17.73
C TRP A 99 6.26 -2.61 -18.44
N ASP A 100 5.19 -2.07 -17.88
CA ASP A 100 4.50 -0.88 -18.39
C ASP A 100 4.05 -0.03 -17.19
N PRO A 101 4.59 1.20 -17.02
CA PRO A 101 4.29 2.07 -15.89
C PRO A 101 2.82 2.45 -15.81
N LEU A 102 2.09 2.46 -16.93
CA LEU A 102 0.67 2.82 -16.95
C LEU A 102 -0.23 1.63 -16.61
N ASN A 103 0.33 0.41 -16.62
CA ASN A 103 -0.43 -0.81 -16.52
C ASN A 103 -0.11 -1.66 -15.28
N GLU A 104 0.58 -1.10 -14.29
CA GLU A 104 0.79 -1.78 -13.01
C GLU A 104 -0.53 -2.05 -12.26
N PRO A 105 -0.58 -3.10 -11.42
CA PRO A 105 -1.63 -3.26 -10.41
C PRO A 105 -1.55 -2.13 -9.37
N GLY A 106 -2.69 -1.80 -8.77
CA GLY A 106 -2.80 -0.71 -7.81
C GLY A 106 -4.26 -0.47 -7.41
N LEU A 107 -4.44 0.23 -6.29
CA LEU A 107 -5.74 0.61 -5.77
C LEU A 107 -6.60 1.31 -6.84
N ARG A 108 -7.90 1.02 -6.84
CA ARG A 108 -8.87 1.79 -7.64
C ARG A 108 -9.63 2.77 -6.78
N PHE A 109 -9.86 3.94 -7.36
CA PHE A 109 -10.75 4.92 -6.77
C PHE A 109 -12.16 4.32 -6.59
N SER A 110 -12.69 4.51 -5.39
CA SER A 110 -14.12 4.41 -5.10
C SER A 110 -14.40 5.28 -3.89
N GLU A 111 -15.60 5.84 -3.81
CA GLU A 111 -15.98 6.67 -2.65
C GLU A 111 -15.88 5.88 -1.35
N GLU A 112 -16.24 4.60 -1.36
CA GLU A 112 -16.17 3.74 -0.19
C GLU A 112 -14.73 3.45 0.24
N LEU A 113 -13.78 3.35 -0.68
CA LEU A 113 -12.36 3.25 -0.33
C LEU A 113 -11.90 4.54 0.36
N VAL A 114 -12.24 5.70 -0.20
CA VAL A 114 -11.86 7.00 0.37
C VAL A 114 -12.45 7.17 1.78
N TRP A 115 -13.74 6.88 1.95
CA TRP A 115 -14.39 6.92 3.25
C TRP A 115 -13.78 5.93 4.24
N TRP A 116 -13.46 4.72 3.78
CA TRP A 116 -12.81 3.73 4.63
C TRP A 116 -11.42 4.17 5.10
N LEU A 117 -10.60 4.75 4.21
CA LEU A 117 -9.30 5.31 4.57
C LEU A 117 -9.42 6.44 5.61
N TYR A 118 -10.45 7.28 5.45
CA TYR A 118 -10.78 8.35 6.40
C TYR A 118 -11.22 7.82 7.76
N GLU A 119 -12.17 6.88 7.80
CA GLU A 119 -12.69 6.29 9.05
C GLU A 119 -11.60 5.56 9.83
N MET A 120 -10.71 4.85 9.12
CA MET A 120 -9.59 4.14 9.72
C MET A 120 -8.43 5.07 10.13
N ASP A 121 -8.49 6.37 9.84
CA ASP A 121 -7.43 7.35 10.15
C ASP A 121 -6.05 6.88 9.66
N ILE A 122 -6.00 6.30 8.45
CA ILE A 122 -4.79 5.69 7.88
C ILE A 122 -3.73 6.79 7.66
N PRO A 123 -2.56 6.73 8.29
CA PRO A 123 -1.56 7.79 8.15
C PRO A 123 -0.72 7.63 6.88
N MET A 124 -0.59 6.41 6.34
CA MET A 124 0.30 6.13 5.20
C MET A 124 -0.09 4.85 4.45
N ILE A 125 0.12 4.87 3.12
CA ILE A 125 0.01 3.71 2.23
C ILE A 125 1.36 3.49 1.54
N GLY A 126 1.89 2.28 1.66
CA GLY A 126 3.19 1.89 1.13
C GLY A 126 3.12 0.62 0.27
N PRO A 127 2.92 0.71 -1.04
CA PRO A 127 2.92 -0.43 -1.94
C PRO A 127 4.28 -0.70 -2.57
N ASP A 128 4.45 -1.92 -3.11
CA ASP A 128 5.55 -2.31 -4.00
C ASP A 128 5.24 -2.07 -5.48
N ASN A 129 4.60 -0.94 -5.80
CA ASN A 129 4.31 -0.48 -7.15
C ASN A 129 4.73 0.99 -7.32
N LEU A 130 4.56 1.53 -8.53
CA LEU A 130 5.03 2.85 -8.91
C LEU A 130 4.17 4.00 -8.41
N ALA A 131 2.85 3.78 -8.25
CA ALA A 131 1.89 4.89 -8.13
C ALA A 131 0.83 4.69 -7.02
N VAL A 132 0.93 3.67 -6.16
CA VAL A 132 -0.10 3.25 -5.19
C VAL A 132 -1.42 2.76 -5.79
N GLU A 133 -1.89 3.40 -6.84
CA GLU A 133 -3.13 3.21 -7.53
C GLU A 133 -2.92 2.77 -8.97
N LYS A 134 -4.01 2.34 -9.60
CA LYS A 134 -4.03 2.21 -11.05
C LYS A 134 -3.90 3.60 -11.67
N VAL A 135 -2.88 3.82 -12.50
CA VAL A 135 -2.55 5.14 -13.04
C VAL A 135 -3.71 5.76 -13.82
N ASN A 136 -4.25 5.04 -14.81
CA ASN A 136 -5.39 5.50 -15.61
C ASN A 136 -6.67 4.80 -15.14
N GLN A 137 -7.68 5.59 -14.78
CA GLN A 137 -8.97 5.08 -14.32
C GLN A 137 -10.11 5.88 -14.95
N GLU A 138 -11.11 5.17 -15.46
CA GLU A 138 -12.38 5.76 -15.86
C GLU A 138 -13.33 5.80 -14.65
N ILE A 139 -13.79 7.01 -14.31
CA ILE A 139 -14.75 7.28 -13.22
C ILE A 139 -15.88 8.09 -13.83
N ASP A 140 -17.10 7.57 -13.74
CA ASP A 140 -18.33 8.19 -14.30
C ASP A 140 -18.18 8.64 -15.76
N GLY A 141 -17.53 7.81 -16.59
CA GLY A 141 -17.30 8.07 -18.01
C GLY A 141 -16.23 9.11 -18.32
N THR A 142 -15.49 9.59 -17.32
CA THR A 142 -14.35 10.50 -17.49
C THR A 142 -13.06 9.80 -17.11
N GLU A 143 -12.02 9.97 -17.93
CA GLU A 143 -10.69 9.43 -17.65
C GLU A 143 -9.94 10.35 -16.68
N TYR A 144 -9.44 9.76 -15.59
CA TYR A 144 -8.60 10.41 -14.60
C TYR A 144 -7.24 9.72 -14.55
N VAL A 145 -6.20 10.55 -14.41
CA VAL A 145 -4.84 10.09 -14.10
C VAL A 145 -4.62 10.28 -12.61
N ILE A 146 -4.24 9.22 -11.92
CA ILE A 146 -3.95 9.17 -10.48
C ILE A 146 -5.01 9.84 -9.56
N PRO A 147 -6.30 9.45 -9.67
CA PRO A 147 -7.38 10.05 -8.87
C PRO A 147 -7.21 9.91 -7.36
N LEU A 148 -6.61 8.81 -6.86
CA LEU A 148 -6.40 8.60 -5.43
C LEU A 148 -5.31 9.50 -4.87
N HIS A 149 -4.23 9.80 -5.58
CA HIS A 149 -3.16 10.69 -5.11
C HIS A 149 -3.69 12.03 -4.65
N GLY A 150 -4.57 12.63 -5.47
CA GLY A 150 -5.18 13.91 -5.14
C GLY A 150 -5.95 13.83 -3.83
N VAL A 151 -6.81 12.82 -3.68
CA VAL A 151 -7.65 12.67 -2.50
C VAL A 151 -6.84 12.28 -1.25
N THR A 152 -5.91 11.33 -1.37
CA THR A 152 -5.10 10.85 -0.24
C THR A 152 -4.18 11.95 0.29
N LEU A 153 -3.45 12.66 -0.57
CA LEU A 153 -2.51 13.69 -0.14
C LEU A 153 -3.22 14.99 0.28
N ARG A 154 -4.17 15.48 -0.54
CA ARG A 154 -4.81 16.80 -0.33
C ARG A 154 -5.92 16.75 0.73
N ASP A 155 -6.83 15.78 0.61
CA ASP A 155 -8.07 15.77 1.39
C ASP A 155 -7.92 14.99 2.69
N LEU A 156 -7.18 13.88 2.65
CA LEU A 156 -7.02 12.99 3.80
C LEU A 156 -5.70 13.22 4.56
N GLY A 157 -4.68 13.80 3.91
CA GLY A 157 -3.35 13.99 4.51
C GLY A 157 -2.56 12.70 4.72
N VAL A 158 -2.85 11.66 3.91
CA VAL A 158 -2.20 10.35 3.94
C VAL A 158 -0.90 10.38 3.16
N TYR A 159 0.19 9.92 3.77
CA TYR A 159 1.48 9.82 3.08
C TYR A 159 1.51 8.63 2.10
N LEU A 160 2.16 8.83 0.96
CA LEU A 160 2.42 7.77 -0.02
C LEU A 160 3.90 7.41 -0.01
N ASN A 161 4.20 6.12 -0.02
CA ASN A 161 5.56 5.62 -0.07
C ASN A 161 5.68 4.46 -1.06
N GLU A 162 6.11 4.80 -2.25
CA GLU A 162 6.07 3.92 -3.41
C GLU A 162 7.37 3.13 -3.58
N ILE A 163 7.31 2.13 -4.44
CA ILE A 163 8.49 1.35 -4.86
C ILE A 163 9.12 0.60 -3.67
N LEU A 164 8.30 0.17 -2.70
CA LEU A 164 8.80 -0.64 -1.60
C LEU A 164 9.26 -2.03 -2.07
N TRP A 165 10.31 -2.53 -1.44
CA TRP A 165 10.69 -3.95 -1.56
C TRP A 165 10.00 -4.76 -0.46
N LEU A 166 8.96 -5.51 -0.81
CA LEU A 166 8.14 -6.26 0.16
C LEU A 166 8.31 -7.78 0.06
N ASP A 167 9.09 -8.31 -0.90
CA ASP A 167 9.21 -9.75 -1.15
C ASP A 167 9.84 -10.52 0.03
N ASP A 168 10.90 -9.99 0.63
CA ASP A 168 11.55 -10.65 1.77
C ASP A 168 10.66 -10.65 3.01
N LEU A 169 9.94 -9.55 3.24
CA LEU A 169 8.93 -9.47 4.30
C LEU A 169 7.81 -10.48 4.06
N ALA A 170 7.34 -10.60 2.81
CA ALA A 170 6.30 -11.54 2.41
C ALA A 170 6.68 -12.99 2.68
N ALA A 171 7.90 -13.37 2.29
CA ALA A 171 8.42 -14.70 2.53
C ALA A 171 8.54 -14.99 4.03
N SER A 172 9.01 -14.02 4.82
CA SER A 172 9.08 -14.15 6.27
C SER A 172 7.70 -14.34 6.89
N CYS A 173 6.73 -13.48 6.58
CA CYS A 173 5.37 -13.57 7.11
C CYS A 173 4.64 -14.85 6.66
N ALA A 174 4.89 -15.33 5.45
CA ALA A 174 4.34 -16.61 4.99
C ALA A 174 4.89 -17.81 5.77
N THR A 175 6.09 -17.67 6.36
CA THR A 175 6.74 -18.74 7.14
C THR A 175 6.21 -18.81 8.56
N ASP A 176 6.01 -17.67 9.22
CA ASP A 176 5.64 -17.59 10.64
C ASP A 176 4.19 -17.16 10.91
N GLY A 177 3.47 -16.68 9.90
CA GLY A 177 2.10 -16.17 10.02
C GLY A 177 2.01 -14.79 10.70
N ILE A 178 3.13 -14.10 10.92
CA ILE A 178 3.17 -12.80 11.62
C ILE A 178 3.11 -11.68 10.58
N TYR A 179 1.94 -11.07 10.42
CA TYR A 179 1.70 -9.95 9.51
C TYR A 179 1.61 -8.59 10.22
N GLU A 180 1.53 -8.61 11.55
CA GLU A 180 1.65 -7.42 12.37
C GLU A 180 3.11 -7.17 12.73
N VAL A 181 3.62 -5.98 12.41
CA VAL A 181 5.03 -5.66 12.57
C VAL A 181 5.19 -4.21 13.05
N LEU A 182 6.41 -3.77 13.29
CA LEU A 182 6.72 -2.36 13.50
C LEU A 182 7.40 -1.82 12.24
N TYR A 183 6.80 -0.80 11.62
CA TYR A 183 7.37 -0.09 10.47
C TYR A 183 8.03 1.20 10.91
N THR A 184 9.21 1.46 10.36
CA THR A 184 9.89 2.74 10.53
C THR A 184 10.32 3.27 9.17
N ALA A 185 9.95 4.51 8.90
CA ALA A 185 10.25 5.24 7.68
C ALA A 185 10.52 6.68 8.05
N ALA A 186 11.79 7.06 8.07
CA ALA A 186 12.21 8.43 8.32
C ALA A 186 12.72 9.04 7.01
N PRO A 187 12.01 10.01 6.41
CA PRO A 187 12.51 10.69 5.22
C PRO A 187 13.71 11.57 5.53
N LEU A 188 14.55 11.79 4.52
CA LEU A 188 15.62 12.78 4.61
C LEU A 188 15.04 14.15 4.95
N HIS A 189 15.69 14.86 5.86
CA HIS A 189 15.30 16.22 6.21
C HIS A 189 15.75 17.19 5.12
N MET A 190 14.82 17.52 4.23
CA MET A 190 15.05 18.41 3.09
C MET A 190 14.07 19.59 3.13
N GLU A 191 14.61 20.81 3.13
CA GLU A 191 13.81 22.01 3.18
C GLU A 191 12.92 22.13 1.92
N ARG A 192 11.61 22.35 2.14
CA ARG A 192 10.59 22.53 1.09
C ARG A 192 10.45 21.35 0.10
N ALA A 193 10.98 20.19 0.45
CA ALA A 193 10.79 18.99 -0.35
C ALA A 193 9.34 18.49 -0.24
N THR A 194 8.81 17.99 -1.36
CA THR A 194 7.48 17.35 -1.43
C THR A 194 7.55 15.84 -1.17
N GLY A 195 8.76 15.29 -1.05
CA GLY A 195 9.06 13.89 -0.79
C GLY A 195 10.57 13.70 -0.66
N ALA A 196 11.00 12.55 -0.15
CA ALA A 196 12.42 12.22 0.00
C ALA A 196 12.61 10.70 -0.07
N PRO A 197 13.78 10.22 -0.51
CA PRO A 197 14.10 8.81 -0.41
C PRO A 197 14.18 8.41 1.07
N ILE A 198 13.75 7.18 1.35
CA ILE A 198 13.76 6.63 2.70
C ILE A 198 14.42 5.25 2.67
N ASN A 199 14.97 4.84 3.82
CA ASN A 199 15.32 3.44 4.06
C ASN A 199 14.31 2.88 5.07
N SER A 200 13.32 2.17 4.58
CA SER A 200 12.27 1.58 5.41
C SER A 200 12.78 0.36 6.15
N LEU A 201 12.57 0.33 7.47
CA LEU A 201 12.90 -0.84 8.29
C LEU A 201 11.63 -1.42 8.88
N VAL A 202 11.58 -2.76 8.90
CA VAL A 202 10.52 -3.53 9.52
C VAL A 202 11.11 -4.37 10.64
N LEU A 203 10.50 -4.30 11.83
CA LEU A 203 10.84 -5.16 12.95
C LEU A 203 9.68 -6.09 13.25
N LYS A 204 9.96 -7.40 13.32
CA LYS A 204 8.98 -8.44 13.64
C LYS A 204 9.18 -8.93 15.08
N ALA A 205 8.08 -9.29 15.74
CA ALA A 205 8.14 -10.05 16.98
C ALA A 205 8.49 -11.52 16.66
N HIS A 206 9.27 -12.15 17.54
CA HIS A 206 9.62 -13.57 17.47
C HIS A 206 8.67 -14.42 18.31
#